data_AF-A0A7H4LX13-F1
#
_entry.id   AF-A0A7H4LX13-F1
#
_cell.length_a   1.000
_cell.length_b   1.000
_cell.length_c   1.000
_cell.angle_alpha   90.00
_cell.angle_beta   90.00
_cell.angle_gamma   90.00
#
_symmetry.space_group_name_H-M   'P 1'
#
loop_
_entity.id
_entity.type
_entity.pdbx_description
1 polymer ?
#
loop_
_entity_poly.entity_id
_entity_poly.type
_entity_poly.pdbx_seq_one_letter_code
_entity_poly.pdbx_strand_id
1 'polypeptide(L)'
;MLKRAIHTLWNVLDELDQAWLPVEKSWKLNERHYGALQGLNKAETAEKYGDEQVKQWRRGFAVTPPELTKDDERYPGHDPRYAKLTDAELPTTESLALTIDRVVPYWNETILPRLKSGERVIIAAHGNSLRALVKYLDNMGEAEILELNIPTGVPLVYEFDENFKPIKHYYLGNADEIAAKAAAVANQGKAK
;
A
#
# COMPACT_ATOMS: atom_id res chain seq x y z
N MET A 1 -2.44 -2.15 -11.44
CA MET A 1 -3.26 -3.23 -10.86
C MET A 1 -2.42 -4.46 -10.60
N LEU A 2 -2.42 -4.99 -9.37
CA LEU A 2 -1.50 -6.06 -8.96
C LEU A 2 -2.25 -7.31 -8.49
N LYS A 3 -1.93 -8.47 -9.09
CA LYS A 3 -2.65 -9.75 -8.89
C LYS A 3 -2.74 -10.20 -7.44
N ARG A 4 -1.70 -9.93 -6.62
CA ARG A 4 -1.66 -10.37 -5.21
C ARG A 4 -2.80 -9.78 -4.38
N ALA A 5 -3.16 -8.51 -4.58
CA ALA A 5 -4.29 -7.90 -3.87
C ALA A 5 -5.64 -8.36 -4.47
N ILE A 6 -5.70 -8.50 -5.80
CA ILE A 6 -6.90 -8.98 -6.49
C ILE A 6 -7.27 -10.40 -6.03
N HIS A 7 -6.31 -11.32 -6.00
CA HIS A 7 -6.55 -12.69 -5.57
C HIS A 7 -6.86 -12.78 -4.06
N THR A 8 -6.25 -11.92 -3.24
CA THR A 8 -6.65 -11.81 -1.82
C THR A 8 -8.12 -11.40 -1.69
N LEU A 9 -8.57 -10.39 -2.45
CA LEU A 9 -9.98 -9.99 -2.44
C LEU A 9 -10.89 -11.12 -2.92
N TRP A 10 -10.55 -11.79 -4.02
CA TRP A 10 -11.34 -12.90 -4.54
C TRP A 10 -11.51 -14.02 -3.52
N ASN A 11 -10.41 -14.48 -2.91
CA ASN A 11 -10.51 -15.50 -1.87
C ASN A 11 -11.38 -15.04 -0.69
N VAL A 12 -11.27 -13.77 -0.26
CA VAL A 12 -12.13 -13.24 0.81
C VAL A 12 -13.61 -13.23 0.39
N LEU A 13 -13.91 -12.82 -0.84
CA LEU A 13 -15.28 -12.77 -1.34
C LEU A 13 -15.89 -14.17 -1.52
N ASP A 14 -15.09 -15.15 -1.96
CA ASP A 14 -15.52 -16.54 -2.09
C ASP A 14 -15.87 -17.13 -0.72
N GLU A 15 -15.02 -16.92 0.29
CA GLU A 15 -15.28 -17.38 1.68
C GLU A 15 -16.49 -16.70 2.34
N LEU A 16 -16.85 -15.49 1.88
CA LEU A 16 -18.02 -14.77 2.36
C LEU A 16 -19.31 -15.10 1.58
N ASP A 17 -19.24 -15.92 0.53
CA ASP A 17 -20.33 -16.12 -0.45
C ASP A 17 -20.81 -14.79 -1.08
N GLN A 18 -19.83 -13.91 -1.37
CA GLN A 18 -20.05 -12.56 -1.90
C GLN A 18 -19.29 -12.30 -3.20
N ALA A 19 -18.98 -13.34 -3.98
CA ALA A 19 -18.31 -13.21 -5.29
C ALA A 19 -19.06 -12.30 -6.29
N TRP A 20 -20.35 -12.06 -6.06
CA TRP A 20 -21.22 -11.19 -6.85
C TRP A 20 -21.05 -9.69 -6.56
N LEU A 21 -20.29 -9.30 -5.51
CA LEU A 21 -20.10 -7.89 -5.18
C LEU A 21 -19.38 -7.13 -6.32
N PRO A 22 -19.74 -5.87 -6.57
CA PRO A 22 -19.02 -5.04 -7.52
C PRO A 22 -17.59 -4.79 -7.05
N VAL A 23 -16.60 -4.98 -7.95
CA VAL A 23 -15.18 -4.79 -7.65
C VAL A 23 -14.56 -3.73 -8.56
N GLU A 24 -14.11 -2.63 -7.96
CA GLU A 24 -13.35 -1.58 -8.64
C GLU A 24 -11.84 -1.77 -8.46
N LYS A 25 -11.09 -1.65 -9.56
CA LYS A 25 -9.65 -1.91 -9.63
C LYS A 25 -8.94 -0.63 -10.04
N SER A 26 -8.21 0.00 -9.11
CA SER A 26 -7.49 1.26 -9.38
C SER A 26 -5.98 1.17 -9.15
N TRP A 27 -5.20 1.72 -10.09
CA TRP A 27 -3.74 1.85 -9.96
C TRP A 27 -3.34 2.77 -8.79
N LYS A 28 -4.23 3.69 -8.40
CA LYS A 28 -4.02 4.59 -7.26
C LYS A 28 -3.87 3.82 -5.93
N LEU A 29 -4.32 2.55 -5.87
CA LEU A 29 -4.13 1.64 -4.73
C LEU A 29 -2.95 0.65 -4.92
N ASN A 30 -2.13 0.79 -5.96
CA ASN A 30 -0.94 -0.04 -6.14
C ASN A 30 0.06 0.17 -4.98
N GLU A 31 0.93 -0.82 -4.78
CA GLU A 31 2.11 -0.68 -3.91
C GLU A 31 3.02 0.45 -4.39
N ARG A 32 3.84 1.00 -3.48
CA ARG A 32 4.89 1.96 -3.82
C ARG A 32 5.80 1.43 -4.93
N HIS A 33 6.08 2.25 -5.94
CA HIS A 33 7.04 1.96 -6.99
C HIS A 33 8.47 1.99 -6.45
N TYR A 34 9.17 0.85 -6.50
CA TYR A 34 10.53 0.72 -5.96
C TYR A 34 11.64 1.15 -6.96
N GLY A 35 11.24 1.72 -8.09
CA GLY A 35 12.16 2.13 -9.16
C GLY A 35 13.10 1.01 -9.58
N ALA A 36 14.38 1.33 -9.76
CA ALA A 36 15.41 0.39 -10.17
C ALA A 36 15.66 -0.76 -9.19
N LEU A 37 15.15 -0.68 -7.95
CA LEU A 37 15.24 -1.76 -6.96
C LEU A 37 14.23 -2.89 -7.21
N GLN A 38 13.29 -2.72 -8.13
CA GLN A 38 12.34 -3.78 -8.50
C GLN A 38 13.07 -5.02 -9.03
N GLY A 39 12.85 -6.16 -8.39
CA GLY A 39 13.44 -7.45 -8.77
C GLY A 39 14.79 -7.75 -8.11
N LEU A 40 15.43 -6.79 -7.45
CA LEU A 40 16.70 -7.02 -6.76
C LEU A 40 16.48 -7.70 -5.40
N ASN A 41 17.41 -8.58 -5.01
CA ASN A 41 17.44 -9.12 -3.66
C ASN A 41 17.85 -8.04 -2.67
N LYS A 42 17.23 -8.03 -1.49
CA LYS A 42 17.53 -7.07 -0.43
C LYS A 42 18.96 -7.18 0.08
N ALA A 43 19.49 -8.40 0.19
CA ALA A 43 20.87 -8.62 0.63
C ALA A 43 21.87 -8.05 -0.37
N GLU A 44 21.69 -8.35 -1.66
CA GLU A 44 22.51 -7.79 -2.75
C GLU A 44 22.41 -6.26 -2.83
N THR A 45 21.21 -5.72 -2.61
CA THR A 45 20.99 -4.26 -2.59
C THR A 45 21.70 -3.62 -1.38
N ALA A 46 21.66 -4.25 -0.22
CA ALA A 46 22.36 -3.78 0.98
C ALA A 46 23.88 -3.85 0.85
N GLU A 47 24.40 -4.92 0.26
CA GLU A 47 25.83 -5.06 -0.04
C GLU A 47 26.31 -3.97 -1.01
N LYS A 48 25.50 -3.63 -2.01
CA LYS A 48 25.85 -2.63 -3.03
C LYS A 48 25.71 -1.18 -2.56
N TYR A 49 24.66 -0.85 -1.80
CA TYR A 49 24.31 0.53 -1.46
C TYR A 49 24.44 0.86 0.04
N GLY A 50 24.68 -0.14 0.88
CA GLY A 50 24.75 -0.01 2.34
C GLY A 50 23.37 -0.15 3.02
N ASP A 51 23.37 -0.74 4.21
CA ASP A 51 22.16 -1.00 5.00
C ASP A 51 21.38 0.27 5.33
N GLU A 52 22.06 1.35 5.70
CA GLU A 52 21.42 2.63 6.04
C GLU A 52 20.70 3.25 4.83
N GLN A 53 21.30 3.19 3.64
CA GLN A 53 20.68 3.68 2.42
C GLN A 53 19.44 2.85 2.04
N VAL A 54 19.54 1.52 2.13
CA VAL A 54 18.40 0.62 1.89
C VAL A 54 17.29 0.85 2.92
N LYS A 55 17.65 1.10 4.18
CA LYS A 55 16.69 1.44 5.23
C LYS A 55 15.98 2.77 4.94
N GLN A 56 16.71 3.78 4.46
CA GLN A 56 16.10 5.05 4.02
C GLN A 56 15.13 4.83 2.85
N TRP A 57 15.51 4.06 1.82
CA TRP A 57 14.58 3.77 0.72
C TRP A 57 13.37 2.96 1.17
N ARG A 58 13.52 2.08 2.15
CA ARG A 58 12.42 1.23 2.66
C ARG A 58 11.46 2.01 3.53
N ARG A 59 11.98 2.78 4.48
CA ARG A 59 11.16 3.45 5.50
C ARG A 59 10.96 4.93 5.21
N GLY A 60 11.99 5.64 4.76
CA GLY A 60 11.99 7.09 4.57
C GLY A 60 10.72 7.62 3.93
N PHE A 61 10.17 8.69 4.54
CA PHE A 61 8.87 9.23 4.15
C PHE A 61 8.91 9.84 2.74
N ALA A 62 9.87 10.73 2.49
CA ALA A 62 10.04 11.43 1.23
C ALA A 62 11.18 10.89 0.35
N VAL A 63 11.96 9.92 0.84
CA VAL A 63 13.13 9.39 0.11
C VAL A 63 12.67 8.44 -0.99
N THR A 64 13.09 8.70 -2.23
CA THR A 64 12.82 7.83 -3.37
C THR A 64 13.98 6.84 -3.59
N PRO A 65 13.68 5.58 -3.94
CA PRO A 65 14.65 4.68 -4.56
C PRO A 65 15.22 5.24 -5.87
N PRO A 66 16.35 4.71 -6.38
CA PRO A 66 16.87 5.09 -7.69
C PRO A 66 15.82 4.87 -8.79
N GLU A 67 15.71 5.83 -9.71
CA GLU A 67 14.69 5.85 -10.76
C GLU A 67 14.94 4.82 -11.85
N LEU A 68 13.86 4.35 -12.49
CA LEU A 68 13.93 3.71 -13.80
C LEU A 68 14.06 4.74 -14.91
N THR A 69 14.75 4.37 -16.00
CA THR A 69 14.62 5.07 -17.29
C THR A 69 13.37 4.58 -18.02
N LYS A 70 12.83 5.37 -18.97
CA LYS A 70 11.62 5.00 -19.73
C LYS A 70 11.84 3.87 -20.73
N ASP A 71 13.10 3.56 -21.01
CA ASP A 71 13.62 2.51 -21.88
C ASP A 71 13.84 1.18 -21.13
N ASP A 72 13.75 1.18 -19.79
CA ASP A 72 13.83 -0.03 -18.97
C ASP A 72 12.55 -0.88 -19.15
N GLU A 73 12.69 -2.19 -19.37
CA GLU A 73 11.56 -3.12 -19.55
C GLU A 73 10.56 -3.09 -18.38
N ARG A 74 11.00 -2.70 -17.18
CA ARG A 74 10.17 -2.60 -15.97
C ARG A 74 9.35 -1.31 -15.91
N TYR A 75 9.61 -0.35 -16.81
CA TYR A 75 8.87 0.93 -16.82
C TYR A 75 7.36 0.68 -17.01
N PRO A 76 6.50 1.20 -16.11
CA PRO A 76 5.06 0.94 -16.18
C PRO A 76 4.39 1.32 -17.50
N GLY A 77 4.96 2.27 -18.26
CA GLY A 77 4.43 2.68 -19.56
C GLY A 77 4.43 1.58 -20.62
N HIS A 78 5.18 0.48 -20.42
CA HIS A 78 5.17 -0.68 -21.31
C HIS A 78 4.07 -1.70 -20.98
N ASP A 79 3.44 -1.62 -19.80
CA ASP A 79 2.38 -2.57 -19.42
C ASP A 79 1.00 -2.04 -19.86
N PRO A 80 0.23 -2.81 -20.65
CA PRO A 80 -1.05 -2.36 -21.21
C PRO A 80 -2.10 -2.00 -20.14
N ARG A 81 -1.97 -2.49 -18.90
CA ARG A 81 -2.90 -2.13 -17.81
C ARG A 81 -2.81 -0.66 -17.42
N TYR A 82 -1.75 0.04 -17.83
CA TYR A 82 -1.52 1.46 -17.54
C TYR A 82 -1.63 2.35 -18.80
N ALA A 83 -2.10 1.82 -19.92
CA ALA A 83 -2.15 2.53 -21.21
C ALA A 83 -2.99 3.83 -21.22
N LYS A 84 -3.82 4.05 -20.20
CA LYS A 84 -4.64 5.27 -20.05
C LYS A 84 -4.00 6.34 -19.18
N LEU A 85 -2.87 6.04 -18.53
CA LEU A 85 -2.18 6.99 -17.65
C LEU A 85 -1.33 7.93 -18.50
N THR A 86 -1.20 9.15 -18.02
CA THR A 86 -0.27 10.14 -18.56
C THR A 86 1.17 9.85 -18.12
N ASP A 87 2.13 10.45 -18.81
CA ASP A 87 3.55 10.36 -18.43
C ASP A 87 3.83 10.81 -16.98
N ALA A 88 3.06 11.77 -16.46
CA ALA A 88 3.19 12.25 -15.09
C ALA A 88 2.63 11.27 -14.04
N GLU A 89 1.69 10.40 -14.44
CA GLU A 89 1.09 9.37 -13.58
C GLU A 89 1.87 8.05 -13.60
N LEU A 90 2.79 7.87 -14.56
CA LEU A 90 3.61 6.67 -14.70
C LEU A 90 4.92 6.82 -13.90
N PRO A 91 5.01 6.25 -12.68
CA PRO A 91 6.16 6.47 -11.83
C PRO A 91 7.41 5.75 -12.34
N THR A 92 8.54 6.44 -12.33
CA THR A 92 9.88 5.82 -12.42
C THR A 92 10.40 5.41 -11.05
N THR A 93 9.90 6.03 -9.98
CA THR A 93 10.15 5.71 -8.56
C THR A 93 9.05 6.35 -7.71
N GLU A 94 8.86 5.88 -6.47
CA GLU A 94 7.97 6.53 -5.51
C GLU A 94 8.55 6.49 -4.09
N SER A 95 8.30 7.57 -3.35
CA SER A 95 8.41 7.61 -1.88
C SER A 95 7.06 7.30 -1.24
N LEU A 96 6.99 7.23 0.09
CA LEU A 96 5.70 7.11 0.78
C LEU A 96 4.86 8.38 0.60
N ALA A 97 5.50 9.56 0.57
CA ALA A 97 4.83 10.83 0.27
C ALA A 97 4.14 10.82 -1.10
N LEU A 98 4.84 10.43 -2.16
CA LEU A 98 4.24 10.31 -3.50
C LEU A 98 3.13 9.25 -3.57
N THR A 99 3.26 8.19 -2.77
CA THR A 99 2.19 7.19 -2.64
C THR A 99 0.93 7.80 -2.01
N ILE A 100 1.08 8.67 -1.00
CA ILE A 100 -0.02 9.40 -0.38
C ILE A 100 -0.71 10.32 -1.39
N ASP A 101 0.07 11.03 -2.21
CA ASP A 101 -0.43 12.00 -3.19
C ASP A 101 -1.39 11.37 -4.22
N ARG A 102 -1.29 10.07 -4.49
CA ARG A 102 -2.28 9.35 -5.33
C ARG A 102 -3.37 8.61 -4.56
N VAL A 103 -3.08 8.13 -3.35
CA VAL A 103 -4.04 7.35 -2.54
C VAL A 103 -5.10 8.25 -1.92
N VAL A 104 -4.71 9.39 -1.34
CA VAL A 104 -5.62 10.28 -0.61
C VAL A 104 -6.66 10.92 -1.54
N PRO A 105 -6.31 11.39 -2.76
CA PRO A 105 -7.32 11.83 -3.71
C PRO A 105 -8.31 10.71 -4.07
N TYR A 106 -7.84 9.48 -4.31
CA TYR A 106 -8.74 8.36 -4.59
C TYR A 106 -9.67 8.04 -3.42
N TRP A 107 -9.18 8.15 -2.18
CA TRP A 107 -10.02 8.05 -1.00
C TRP A 107 -11.10 9.13 -0.99
N ASN A 108 -10.73 10.40 -1.13
CA ASN A 108 -11.66 11.53 -1.02
C ASN A 108 -12.67 11.61 -2.18
N GLU A 109 -12.23 11.30 -3.40
CA GLU A 109 -13.03 11.42 -4.62
C GLU A 109 -13.91 10.21 -4.90
N THR A 110 -13.52 9.01 -4.42
CA THR A 110 -14.18 7.75 -4.81
C THR A 110 -14.65 6.93 -3.61
N ILE A 111 -13.77 6.65 -2.65
CA ILE A 111 -14.10 5.71 -1.55
C ILE A 111 -14.99 6.36 -0.50
N LEU A 112 -14.62 7.55 -0.02
CA LEU A 112 -15.35 8.28 1.00
C LEU A 112 -16.79 8.65 0.57
N PRO A 113 -17.05 9.08 -0.67
CA PRO A 113 -18.43 9.30 -1.14
C PRO A 113 -19.30 8.03 -1.11
N ARG A 114 -18.75 6.85 -1.42
CA ARG A 114 -19.46 5.57 -1.31
C ARG A 114 -19.76 5.20 0.14
N LEU A 115 -18.82 5.45 1.06
CA LEU A 115 -19.07 5.29 2.49
C LEU A 115 -20.20 6.23 2.95
N LYS A 116 -20.19 7.49 2.47
CA LYS A 116 -21.23 8.51 2.74
C LYS A 116 -22.61 8.14 2.19
N SER A 117 -22.70 7.34 1.13
CA SER A 117 -23.97 6.81 0.63
C SER A 117 -24.47 5.58 1.40
N GLY A 118 -23.77 5.16 2.46
CA GLY A 118 -24.16 4.03 3.30
C GLY A 118 -23.64 2.67 2.81
N GLU A 119 -22.76 2.64 1.82
CA GLU A 119 -22.13 1.39 1.37
C GLU A 119 -21.11 0.87 2.40
N ARG A 120 -21.05 -0.45 2.59
CA ARG A 120 -20.00 -1.11 3.37
C ARG A 120 -18.87 -1.50 2.43
N VAL A 121 -17.71 -0.85 2.58
CA VAL A 121 -16.57 -0.99 1.66
C VAL A 121 -15.47 -1.85 2.27
N ILE A 122 -14.89 -2.74 1.46
CA ILE A 122 -13.65 -3.47 1.75
C ILE A 122 -12.55 -2.99 0.79
N ILE A 123 -11.34 -2.75 1.32
CA ILE A 123 -10.16 -2.37 0.54
C ILE A 123 -9.09 -3.45 0.71
N ALA A 124 -8.86 -4.25 -0.34
CA ALA A 124 -7.72 -5.16 -0.42
C ALA A 124 -6.60 -4.51 -1.24
N ALA A 125 -5.49 -4.14 -0.59
CA ALA A 125 -4.40 -3.39 -1.22
C ALA A 125 -3.02 -3.82 -0.70
N HIS A 126 -2.09 -2.88 -0.56
CA HIS A 126 -0.69 -3.15 -0.28
C HIS A 126 -0.15 -2.36 0.91
N GLY A 127 1.05 -2.70 1.37
CA GLY A 127 1.64 -2.13 2.58
C GLY A 127 1.71 -0.61 2.55
N ASN A 128 2.35 -0.01 1.54
CA ASN A 128 2.50 1.45 1.52
C ASN A 128 1.23 2.19 1.13
N SER A 129 0.38 1.61 0.28
CA SER A 129 -0.92 2.23 -0.03
C SER A 129 -1.85 2.23 1.19
N LEU A 130 -1.85 1.17 2.01
CA LEU A 130 -2.63 1.12 3.24
C LEU A 130 -1.99 1.99 4.33
N ARG A 131 -0.66 2.03 4.46
CA ARG A 131 0.04 2.98 5.35
C ARG A 131 -0.28 4.43 4.98
N ALA A 132 -0.32 4.77 3.69
CA ALA A 132 -0.71 6.09 3.23
C ALA A 132 -2.12 6.47 3.72
N LEU A 133 -3.07 5.53 3.60
CA LEU A 133 -4.43 5.74 4.05
C LEU A 133 -4.53 5.85 5.59
N VAL A 134 -3.87 4.95 6.33
CA VAL A 134 -3.82 4.98 7.80
C VAL A 134 -3.20 6.29 8.30
N LYS A 135 -2.09 6.74 7.70
CA LYS A 135 -1.47 8.03 8.05
C LYS A 135 -2.46 9.18 7.90
N TYR A 136 -3.25 9.18 6.82
CA TYR A 136 -4.24 10.21 6.54
C TYR A 136 -5.42 10.16 7.53
N LEU A 137 -5.96 8.97 7.77
CA LEU A 137 -7.12 8.77 8.65
C LEU A 137 -6.79 9.07 10.12
N ASP A 138 -5.65 8.60 10.61
CA ASP A 138 -5.23 8.74 12.00
C ASP A 138 -4.42 10.02 12.25
N ASN A 139 -4.27 10.88 11.22
CA ASN A 139 -3.50 12.12 11.27
C ASN A 139 -2.08 11.92 11.83
N MET A 140 -1.43 10.83 11.43
CA MET A 140 -0.13 10.43 11.98
C MET A 140 1.00 11.34 11.48
N GLY A 141 1.97 11.60 12.35
CA GLY A 141 3.23 12.24 12.00
C GLY A 141 4.14 11.33 11.16
N GLU A 142 5.19 11.92 10.58
CA GLU A 142 6.17 11.17 9.78
C GLU A 142 6.93 10.12 10.61
N ALA A 143 7.27 10.44 11.86
CA ALA A 143 7.95 9.51 12.75
C ALA A 143 7.08 8.29 13.10
N GLU A 144 5.78 8.48 13.31
CA GLU A 144 4.86 7.42 13.70
C GLU A 144 4.58 6.47 12.53
N ILE A 145 4.40 7.00 11.32
CA ILE A 145 4.12 6.17 10.15
C ILE A 145 5.32 5.28 9.77
N LEU A 146 6.55 5.70 10.08
CA LEU A 146 7.77 4.92 9.85
C LEU A 146 7.79 3.60 10.62
N GLU A 147 7.20 3.59 11.82
CA GLU A 147 7.14 2.42 12.70
C GLU A 147 5.86 1.59 12.54
N LEU A 148 4.86 2.11 11.82
CA LEU A 148 3.65 1.36 11.52
C LEU A 148 3.94 0.18 10.58
N ASN A 149 3.68 -1.02 11.08
CA ASN A 149 3.75 -2.27 10.32
C ASN A 149 2.35 -2.89 10.25
N ILE A 150 1.75 -2.87 9.06
CA ILE A 150 0.43 -3.49 8.84
C ILE A 150 0.64 -5.00 8.56
N PRO A 151 0.12 -5.89 9.42
CA PRO A 151 0.27 -7.33 9.25
C PRO A 151 -0.42 -7.82 7.97
N THR A 152 0.22 -8.73 7.25
CA THR A 152 -0.33 -9.28 6.00
C THR A 152 -1.50 -10.22 6.28
N GLY A 153 -2.61 -10.02 5.56
CA GLY A 153 -3.78 -10.91 5.63
C GLY A 153 -4.56 -10.84 6.94
N VAL A 154 -4.49 -9.72 7.65
CA VAL A 154 -5.29 -9.47 8.86
C VAL A 154 -6.22 -8.29 8.58
N PRO A 155 -7.55 -8.44 8.72
CA PRO A 155 -8.49 -7.35 8.53
C PRO A 155 -8.28 -6.23 9.56
N LEU A 156 -8.16 -4.99 9.09
CA LEU A 156 -8.15 -3.78 9.92
C LEU A 156 -9.48 -3.06 9.73
N VAL A 157 -10.28 -2.98 10.79
CA VAL A 157 -11.59 -2.33 10.79
C VAL A 157 -11.43 -0.89 11.27
N TYR A 158 -12.06 0.05 10.57
CA TYR A 158 -12.25 1.43 11.02
C TYR A 158 -13.73 1.69 11.29
N GLU A 159 -14.03 2.28 12.45
CA GLU A 159 -15.35 2.81 12.77
C GLU A 159 -15.31 4.33 12.65
N PHE A 160 -16.33 4.88 11.98
CA PHE A 160 -16.44 6.30 11.67
C PHE A 160 -17.69 6.89 12.34
N ASP A 161 -17.61 8.16 12.73
CA ASP A 161 -18.78 8.92 13.19
C ASP A 161 -19.63 9.43 12.01
N GLU A 162 -20.70 10.16 12.32
CA GLU A 162 -21.62 10.73 11.32
C GLU A 162 -20.93 11.70 10.34
N ASN A 163 -19.78 12.27 10.73
CA ASN A 163 -18.98 13.16 9.90
C ASN A 163 -17.85 12.43 9.16
N PHE A 164 -17.82 11.10 9.23
CA PHE A 164 -16.78 10.24 8.66
C PHE A 164 -15.38 10.53 9.23
N LYS A 165 -15.33 10.94 10.50
CA LYS A 165 -14.08 10.99 11.27
C LYS A 165 -13.87 9.64 11.97
N PRO A 166 -12.65 9.06 11.93
CA PRO A 166 -12.35 7.84 12.68
C PRO A 166 -12.61 8.00 14.17
N ILE A 167 -13.33 7.03 14.75
CA ILE A 167 -13.58 6.88 16.20
C ILE A 167 -12.54 5.93 16.79
N LYS A 168 -12.35 4.76 16.16
CA LYS A 168 -11.39 3.74 16.53
C LYS A 168 -11.08 2.83 15.36
N HIS A 169 -9.97 2.12 15.45
CA HIS A 169 -9.63 1.04 14.54
C HIS A 169 -9.08 -0.16 15.31
N TYR A 170 -9.28 -1.37 14.79
CA TYR A 170 -8.82 -2.61 15.43
C TYR A 170 -8.65 -3.73 14.41
N TYR A 171 -7.71 -4.65 14.70
CA TYR A 171 -7.52 -5.85 13.89
C TYR A 171 -8.51 -6.95 14.32
N LEU A 172 -8.99 -7.73 13.35
CA LEU A 172 -9.78 -8.94 13.61
C LEU A 172 -8.88 -10.18 13.68
N GLY A 173 -9.07 -11.00 14.69
CA GLY A 173 -8.38 -12.29 14.85
C GLY A 173 -7.71 -12.48 16.21
N ASN A 174 -6.84 -13.48 16.31
CA ASN A 174 -6.07 -13.78 17.51
C ASN A 174 -4.95 -12.74 17.72
N ALA A 175 -4.89 -12.13 18.91
CA ALA A 175 -3.94 -11.05 19.20
C ALA A 175 -2.46 -11.47 19.08
N ASP A 176 -2.10 -12.67 19.53
CA ASP A 176 -0.72 -13.17 19.49
C ASP A 176 -0.27 -13.43 18.05
N GLU A 177 -1.15 -14.00 17.22
CA GLU A 177 -0.88 -14.20 15.79
C GLU A 177 -0.72 -12.87 15.04
N ILE A 178 -1.54 -11.88 15.38
CA ILE A 178 -1.48 -10.53 14.80
C ILE A 178 -0.14 -9.87 15.17
N ALA A 179 0.25 -9.93 16.44
CA ALA A 179 1.52 -9.41 16.92
C ALA A 179 2.71 -10.09 16.23
N ALA A 180 2.67 -11.42 16.09
CA ALA A 180 3.70 -12.18 15.38
C ALA A 180 3.79 -11.79 13.90
N LYS A 181 2.65 -11.60 13.22
CA LYS A 181 2.60 -11.14 11.82
C LYS A 181 3.11 -9.71 11.66
N ALA A 182 2.78 -8.81 12.57
CA ALA A 182 3.28 -7.44 12.54
C ALA A 182 4.81 -7.39 12.75
N ALA A 183 5.33 -8.18 13.68
CA ALA A 183 6.77 -8.35 13.90
C ALA A 183 7.47 -8.97 12.66
N ALA A 184 6.83 -9.93 12.00
CA ALA A 184 7.34 -10.50 10.75
C ALA A 184 7.51 -9.42 9.66
N VAL A 185 6.53 -8.52 9.51
CA VAL A 185 6.61 -7.39 8.56
C VAL A 185 7.76 -6.45 8.92
N ALA A 186 7.95 -6.12 10.20
CA ALA A 186 9.09 -5.32 10.64
C ALA A 186 10.44 -5.96 10.26
N ASN A 187 10.52 -7.29 10.31
CA ASN A 187 11.70 -8.08 9.97
C ASN A 187 11.87 -8.36 8.46
N GLN A 188 10.87 -8.05 7.61
CA GLN A 188 10.95 -8.26 6.16
C GLN A 188 11.96 -7.31 5.50
N GLY A 189 13.25 -7.60 5.64
CA GLY A 189 14.36 -6.87 5.04
C GLY A 189 15.51 -6.56 6.00
N LYS A 190 15.57 -7.26 7.14
CA LYS A 190 16.87 -7.53 7.77
C LYS A 190 17.57 -8.60 6.93
N ALA A 191 18.87 -8.45 6.69
CA ALA A 191 19.68 -9.54 6.16
C ALA A 191 19.52 -10.76 7.09
N LYS A 192 19.41 -11.96 6.51
CA LYS A 192 19.58 -13.20 7.26
C LYS A 192 21.05 -13.44 7.50
#